data_AF-A0A5J5UBR7-F1
#
_entry.id   AF-A0A5J5UBR7-F1
#
_cell.length_a   1.000
_cell.length_b   1.000
_cell.length_c   1.000
_cell.angle_alpha   90.00
_cell.angle_beta   90.00
_cell.angle_gamma   90.00
#
_symmetry.space_group_name_H-M   'P 1'
#
loop_
_entity.id
_entity.type
_entity.pdbx_description
1 polymer ?
#
loop_
_entity_poly.entity_id
_entity_poly.type
_entity_poly.pdbx_seq_one_letter_code
_entity_poly.pdbx_strand_id
1 'polypeptide(L)'
;MSKAQDPFYIVKEEIQDSVDELAKAISVAARDPSWYGINEVELENRRRWTSNARLQVADVKRTIGAGKENDNSASVICRELMRLPNSQQPDISDHYSAKNNDDFVASESDRQMLLLKQQDEELDELSTSVKRIGGVGLTIHEELLAQEKILDELGTEMDSTKNRLDFVQKKMGMVMKKAGAKGQIMIIIFLLVLFIILFILVFFT
;
A
#
# COMPACT_ATOMS: atom_id res chain seq x y z
N MET A 1 -15.69 24.94 1.95
CA MET A 1 -14.64 24.05 1.42
C MET A 1 -15.26 23.14 0.37
N SER A 2 -14.62 22.97 -0.79
CA SER A 2 -15.09 22.06 -1.84
C SER A 2 -15.11 20.62 -1.29
N LYS A 3 -16.09 19.81 -1.69
CA LYS A 3 -16.19 18.38 -1.29
C LYS A 3 -14.91 17.58 -1.59
N ALA A 4 -14.08 18.07 -2.51
CA ALA A 4 -12.80 17.46 -2.90
C ALA A 4 -11.63 17.71 -1.92
N GLN A 5 -11.78 18.56 -0.89
CA GLN A 5 -10.70 18.89 0.06
C GLN A 5 -10.90 18.25 1.45
N ASP A 6 -11.97 17.49 1.63
CA ASP A 6 -12.22 16.79 2.90
C ASP A 6 -11.40 15.49 2.91
N PRO A 7 -10.48 15.32 3.88
CA PRO A 7 -9.59 14.14 3.94
C PRO A 7 -10.39 12.83 3.97
N PHE A 8 -11.61 12.83 4.49
CA PHE A 8 -12.46 11.67 4.53
C PHE A 8 -13.03 11.27 3.16
N TYR A 9 -13.29 12.24 2.28
CA TYR A 9 -13.73 11.97 0.90
C TYR A 9 -12.57 11.49 0.02
N ILE A 10 -11.37 12.01 0.24
CA ILE A 10 -10.15 11.59 -0.47
C ILE A 10 -9.83 10.13 -0.16
N VAL A 11 -9.75 9.76 1.12
CA VAL A 11 -9.47 8.38 1.55
C VAL A 11 -10.54 7.42 1.02
N LYS A 12 -11.80 7.85 1.00
CA LYS A 12 -12.90 7.05 0.45
C LYS A 12 -12.74 6.76 -1.05
N GLU A 13 -12.39 7.76 -1.86
CA GLU A 13 -12.17 7.57 -3.30
C GLU A 13 -10.96 6.67 -3.55
N GLU A 14 -9.87 6.88 -2.79
CA GLU A 14 -8.65 6.09 -2.88
C GLU A 14 -8.87 4.60 -2.55
N ILE A 15 -9.69 4.30 -1.54
CA ILE A 15 -10.07 2.92 -1.20
C ILE A 15 -10.91 2.29 -2.33
N GLN A 16 -11.82 3.04 -2.93
CA GLN A 16 -12.64 2.54 -4.03
C GLN A 16 -11.78 2.22 -5.26
N ASP A 17 -10.85 3.11 -5.60
CA ASP A 17 -9.93 2.96 -6.73
C ASP A 17 -8.98 1.77 -6.52
N SER A 18 -8.46 1.59 -5.30
CA SER A 18 -7.60 0.46 -4.94
C SER A 18 -8.30 -0.89 -5.11
N VAL A 19 -9.58 -0.98 -4.71
CA VAL A 19 -10.37 -2.21 -4.87
C VAL A 19 -10.65 -2.49 -6.35
N ASP A 20 -10.87 -1.45 -7.15
CA ASP A 20 -11.08 -1.58 -8.60
C ASP A 20 -9.80 -1.97 -9.35
N GLU A 21 -8.65 -1.47 -8.92
CA GLU A 21 -7.34 -1.88 -9.45
C GLU A 21 -7.04 -3.34 -9.11
N LEU A 22 -7.32 -3.79 -7.89
CA LEU A 22 -7.18 -5.20 -7.52
C LEU A 22 -8.07 -6.12 -8.36
N ALA A 23 -9.30 -5.70 -8.67
CA ALA A 23 -10.18 -6.46 -9.56
C ALA A 23 -9.59 -6.61 -10.97
N LYS A 24 -8.95 -5.56 -11.49
CA LYS A 24 -8.24 -5.61 -12.79
C LYS A 24 -7.03 -6.55 -12.70
N ALA A 25 -6.25 -6.47 -11.64
CA ALA A 25 -5.09 -7.35 -11.43
C ALA A 25 -5.50 -8.82 -11.38
N ILE A 26 -6.59 -9.16 -10.69
CA ILE A 26 -7.15 -10.52 -10.65
C ILE A 26 -7.64 -10.96 -12.03
N SER A 27 -8.24 -10.05 -12.82
CA SER A 27 -8.65 -10.35 -14.20
C SER A 27 -7.47 -10.65 -15.11
N VAL A 28 -6.35 -9.93 -14.97
CA VAL A 28 -5.11 -10.19 -15.71
C VAL A 28 -4.49 -11.51 -15.28
N ALA A 29 -4.36 -11.74 -13.96
CA ALA A 29 -3.82 -12.97 -13.41
C ALA A 29 -4.64 -14.22 -13.80
N ALA A 30 -5.96 -14.07 -13.99
CA ALA A 30 -6.83 -15.14 -14.44
C ALA A 30 -6.59 -15.59 -15.89
N ARG A 31 -5.97 -14.74 -16.73
CA ARG A 31 -5.70 -15.08 -18.15
C ARG A 31 -4.54 -16.05 -18.29
N ASP A 32 -3.55 -15.95 -17.39
CA ASP A 32 -2.45 -16.90 -17.31
C ASP A 32 -2.03 -17.10 -15.85
N PRO A 33 -2.75 -17.96 -15.10
CA PRO A 33 -2.45 -18.21 -13.69
C PRO A 33 -1.07 -18.84 -13.47
N SER A 34 -0.57 -19.59 -14.47
CA SER A 34 0.68 -20.34 -14.39
C SER A 34 1.91 -19.43 -14.34
N TRP A 35 1.87 -18.30 -15.05
CA TRP A 35 2.92 -17.28 -15.02
C TRP A 35 3.10 -16.64 -13.63
N TYR A 36 2.02 -16.54 -12.86
CA TYR A 36 2.01 -15.93 -11.54
C TYR A 36 2.08 -16.93 -10.38
N GLY A 37 2.14 -18.23 -10.67
CA GLY A 37 2.16 -19.28 -9.65
C GLY A 37 0.88 -19.33 -8.79
N ILE A 38 -0.26 -18.87 -9.35
CA ILE A 38 -1.53 -18.78 -8.63
C ILE A 38 -2.39 -20.01 -8.97
N ASN A 39 -2.91 -20.69 -7.95
CA ASN A 39 -3.81 -21.83 -8.12
C ASN A 39 -5.25 -21.38 -8.37
N GLU A 40 -6.05 -22.20 -9.07
CA GLU A 40 -7.47 -21.89 -9.37
C GLU A 40 -8.31 -21.60 -8.10
N VAL A 41 -8.06 -22.37 -7.04
CA VAL A 41 -8.73 -22.20 -5.73
C VAL A 41 -8.35 -20.86 -5.09
N GLU A 42 -7.10 -20.43 -5.26
CA GLU A 42 -6.63 -19.14 -4.76
C GLU A 42 -7.21 -17.99 -5.58
N LEU A 43 -7.29 -18.14 -6.90
CA LEU A 43 -7.90 -17.15 -7.79
C LEU A 43 -9.38 -16.92 -7.44
N GLU A 44 -10.12 -17.99 -7.16
CA GLU A 44 -11.53 -17.89 -6.73
C GLU A 44 -11.68 -17.23 -5.35
N ASN A 45 -10.77 -17.53 -4.41
CA ASN A 45 -10.74 -16.85 -3.11
C ASN A 45 -10.47 -15.34 -3.27
N ARG A 46 -9.55 -14.97 -4.16
CA ARG A 46 -9.25 -13.56 -4.48
C ARG A 46 -10.45 -12.86 -5.12
N ARG A 47 -11.13 -13.50 -6.08
CA ARG A 47 -12.39 -12.96 -6.68
C ARG A 47 -13.46 -12.72 -5.63
N ARG A 48 -13.69 -13.71 -4.76
CA ARG A 48 -14.71 -13.63 -3.69
C ARG A 48 -14.39 -12.52 -2.70
N TRP A 49 -13.12 -12.38 -2.30
CA TRP A 49 -12.68 -11.32 -1.42
C TRP A 49 -12.90 -9.93 -2.05
N THR A 50 -12.47 -9.73 -3.30
CA THR A 50 -12.64 -8.45 -4.01
C THR A 50 -14.11 -8.08 -4.20
N SER A 51 -14.98 -9.06 -4.46
CA SER A 51 -16.44 -8.83 -4.51
C SER A 51 -16.99 -8.36 -3.16
N ASN A 52 -16.61 -9.01 -2.06
CA ASN A 52 -17.04 -8.61 -0.72
C ASN A 52 -16.48 -7.24 -0.30
N ALA A 53 -15.25 -6.92 -0.69
CA ALA A 53 -14.65 -5.61 -0.46
C ALA A 53 -15.43 -4.51 -1.19
N ARG A 54 -15.82 -4.73 -2.47
CA ARG A 54 -16.66 -3.78 -3.22
C ARG A 54 -18.00 -3.52 -2.56
N LEU A 55 -18.64 -4.57 -2.03
CA LEU A 55 -19.92 -4.43 -1.33
C LEU A 55 -19.79 -3.62 -0.03
N GLN A 56 -18.73 -3.85 0.75
CA GLN A 56 -18.46 -3.09 1.97
C GLN A 56 -18.16 -1.62 1.67
N VAL A 57 -17.34 -1.33 0.66
CA VAL A 57 -17.07 0.05 0.23
C VAL A 57 -18.34 0.74 -0.26
N ALA A 58 -19.21 0.01 -0.98
CA ALA A 58 -20.50 0.54 -1.42
C ALA A 58 -21.47 0.81 -0.26
N ASP A 59 -21.47 -0.02 0.79
CA ASP A 59 -22.28 0.19 1.99
C ASP A 59 -21.79 1.38 2.81
N VAL A 60 -20.48 1.45 3.07
CA VAL A 60 -19.82 2.61 3.71
C VAL A 60 -20.09 3.90 2.92
N LYS A 61 -20.09 3.83 1.59
CA LYS A 61 -20.45 4.96 0.72
C LYS A 61 -21.89 5.44 0.93
N ARG A 62 -22.84 4.55 1.20
CA ARG A 62 -24.24 4.89 1.47
C ARG A 62 -24.43 5.44 2.88
N THR A 63 -23.84 4.83 3.89
CA THR A 63 -23.98 5.28 5.30
C THR A 63 -23.41 6.68 5.49
N ILE A 64 -22.26 6.98 4.86
CA ILE A 64 -21.64 8.32 4.87
C ILE A 64 -22.47 9.32 4.05
N GLY A 65 -23.06 8.89 2.93
CA GLY A 65 -23.92 9.74 2.10
C GLY A 65 -25.21 10.14 2.80
N ALA A 66 -25.85 9.20 3.50
CA ALA A 66 -27.11 9.40 4.22
C ALA A 66 -26.94 10.25 5.49
N GLY A 67 -25.78 10.21 6.14
CA GLY A 67 -25.48 11.06 7.31
C GLY A 67 -25.46 12.56 7.02
N LYS A 68 -25.42 12.98 5.74
CA LYS A 68 -25.30 14.38 5.31
C LYS A 68 -26.63 15.02 4.87
N GLU A 69 -27.72 14.26 4.75
CA GLU A 69 -29.06 14.80 4.49
C GLU A 69 -29.78 15.24 5.77
N ASN A 70 -29.30 14.83 6.95
CA ASN A 70 -29.92 15.14 8.25
C ASN A 70 -29.45 16.48 8.87
N ASP A 71 -28.58 17.22 8.17
CA ASP A 71 -27.98 18.49 8.61
C ASP A 71 -28.94 19.70 8.54
N ASN A 72 -30.21 19.46 8.18
CA ASN A 72 -31.29 20.45 8.27
C ASN A 72 -32.00 20.44 9.65
N SER A 73 -31.86 19.38 10.46
CA SER A 73 -32.54 19.28 11.77
C SER A 73 -31.85 20.06 12.89
N ALA A 74 -30.56 20.37 12.76
CA ALA A 74 -29.87 21.24 13.72
C ALA A 74 -30.40 22.69 13.69
N SER A 75 -30.92 23.14 12.54
CA SER A 75 -31.50 24.49 12.41
C SER A 75 -32.88 24.65 13.07
N VAL A 76 -33.61 23.55 13.28
CA VAL A 76 -34.93 23.57 13.95
C VAL A 76 -34.73 23.65 15.47
N ILE A 77 -33.85 22.82 16.04
CA ILE A 77 -33.58 22.77 17.47
C ILE A 77 -32.92 24.07 17.97
N CYS A 78 -31.98 24.63 17.19
CA CYS A 78 -31.31 25.88 17.53
C CYS A 78 -32.24 27.10 17.43
N ARG A 79 -33.34 26.99 16.65
CA ARG A 79 -34.40 28.01 16.56
C ARG A 79 -35.41 27.89 17.72
N GLU A 80 -35.59 26.70 18.27
CA GLU A 80 -36.43 26.43 19.43
C GLU A 80 -35.79 26.96 20.72
N LEU A 81 -34.47 26.80 20.87
CA LEU A 81 -33.71 27.25 22.05
C LEU A 81 -33.49 28.77 22.14
N MET A 82 -33.78 29.53 21.08
CA MET A 82 -33.68 31.00 21.05
C MET A 82 -35.03 31.72 21.29
N ARG A 83 -36.13 30.99 21.55
CA ARG A 83 -37.40 31.60 21.98
C ARG A 83 -37.41 31.82 23.49
N LEU A 84 -36.85 32.95 23.94
CA LEU A 84 -37.08 33.48 25.29
C LEU A 84 -38.58 33.74 25.52
N PRO A 85 -39.20 33.27 26.63
CA PRO A 85 -40.50 33.75 27.07
C PRO A 85 -40.33 35.13 27.70
N ASN A 86 -40.98 36.12 27.08
CA ASN A 86 -41.04 37.48 27.58
C ASN A 86 -41.99 37.56 28.80
N SER A 87 -41.40 37.86 29.96
CA SER A 87 -41.92 38.57 31.12
C SER A 87 -43.45 38.69 31.30
N GLN A 88 -44.01 37.94 32.27
CA GLN A 88 -45.22 38.36 33.00
C GLN A 88 -45.31 37.68 34.38
N GLN A 89 -45.10 38.53 35.40
CA GLN A 89 -45.59 38.49 36.79
C GLN A 89 -45.10 37.41 37.78
N PRO A 90 -44.81 37.80 39.04
CA PRO A 90 -44.46 36.88 40.11
C PRO A 90 -45.74 36.39 40.78
N ASP A 91 -46.03 35.10 40.70
CA ASP A 91 -47.01 34.48 41.60
C ASP A 91 -46.42 33.27 42.31
N ILE A 92 -46.38 33.43 43.62
CA ILE A 92 -46.04 32.55 44.72
C ILE A 92 -46.53 31.12 44.47
N SER A 93 -45.68 30.20 43.95
CA SER A 93 -45.93 28.74 44.04
C SER A 93 -44.79 27.81 43.53
N ASP A 94 -43.50 28.09 43.75
CA ASP A 94 -42.41 27.26 43.16
C ASP A 94 -41.45 26.56 44.13
N HIS A 95 -41.93 26.13 45.31
CA HIS A 95 -41.10 25.33 46.23
C HIS A 95 -41.02 23.83 45.87
N TYR A 96 -41.85 23.34 44.94
CA TYR A 96 -41.81 21.93 44.49
C TYR A 96 -41.01 21.70 43.20
N SER A 97 -40.70 22.75 42.43
CA SER A 97 -40.00 22.64 41.14
C SER A 97 -38.47 22.56 41.28
N ALA A 98 -37.89 23.12 42.35
CA ALA A 98 -36.45 23.06 42.60
C ALA A 98 -35.96 21.64 42.96
N LYS A 99 -36.76 20.89 43.72
CA LYS A 99 -36.38 19.56 44.21
C LYS A 99 -36.37 18.48 43.11
N ASN A 100 -37.18 18.66 42.06
CA ASN A 100 -37.21 17.76 40.90
C ASN A 100 -36.05 18.03 39.92
N ASN A 101 -35.58 19.28 39.84
CA ASN A 101 -34.43 19.63 39.00
C ASN A 101 -33.11 19.12 39.59
N ASP A 102 -32.95 19.14 40.91
CA ASP A 102 -31.73 18.62 41.55
C ASP A 102 -31.56 17.10 41.34
N ASP A 103 -32.65 16.33 41.39
CA ASP A 103 -32.61 14.87 41.17
C ASP A 103 -32.32 14.52 39.69
N PHE A 104 -32.91 15.27 38.76
CA PHE A 104 -32.62 15.15 37.33
C PHE A 104 -31.16 15.52 37.01
N VAL A 105 -30.65 16.63 37.56
CA VAL A 105 -29.26 17.09 37.38
C VAL A 105 -28.26 16.11 37.99
N ALA A 106 -28.56 15.53 39.16
CA ALA A 106 -27.73 14.50 39.77
C ALA A 106 -27.67 13.23 38.88
N SER A 107 -28.82 12.78 38.37
CA SER A 107 -28.89 11.59 37.50
C SER A 107 -28.17 11.77 36.16
N GLU A 108 -28.24 12.96 35.55
CA GLU A 108 -27.51 13.30 34.33
C GLU A 108 -26.01 13.42 34.58
N SER A 109 -25.61 13.99 35.73
CA SER A 109 -24.20 14.08 36.14
C SER A 109 -23.57 12.70 36.31
N ASP A 110 -24.27 11.76 36.94
CA ASP A 110 -23.80 10.37 37.10
C ASP A 110 -23.65 9.67 35.74
N ARG A 111 -24.59 9.90 34.82
CA ARG A 111 -24.51 9.37 33.45
C ARG A 111 -23.33 9.94 32.67
N GLN A 112 -23.08 11.24 32.78
CA GLN A 112 -21.91 11.89 32.16
C GLN A 112 -20.60 11.39 32.75
N MET A 113 -20.56 11.16 34.07
CA MET A 113 -19.37 10.61 34.74
C MET A 113 -19.03 9.20 34.25
N LEU A 114 -20.04 8.35 34.01
CA LEU A 114 -19.81 7.00 33.46
C LEU A 114 -19.27 7.04 32.03
N LEU A 115 -19.78 7.95 31.18
CA LEU A 115 -19.28 8.14 29.82
C LEU A 115 -17.84 8.65 29.80
N LEU A 116 -17.51 9.62 30.66
CA LEU A 116 -16.14 10.13 30.79
C LEU A 116 -15.18 9.01 31.23
N LYS A 117 -15.63 8.14 32.13
CA LYS A 117 -14.82 7.02 32.64
C LYS A 117 -14.57 5.96 31.56
N GLN A 118 -15.57 5.67 30.73
CA GLN A 118 -15.42 4.79 29.56
C GLN A 118 -14.43 5.37 28.56
N GLN A 119 -14.51 6.68 28.29
CA GLN A 119 -13.56 7.35 27.39
C GLN A 119 -12.13 7.32 27.93
N ASP A 120 -11.93 7.53 29.23
CA ASP A 120 -10.59 7.44 29.83
C ASP A 120 -10.00 6.03 29.70
N GLU A 121 -10.83 4.99 29.84
CA GLU A 121 -10.41 3.59 29.65
C GLU A 121 -10.03 3.30 28.19
N GLU A 122 -10.82 3.81 27.24
CA GLU A 122 -10.51 3.72 25.80
C GLU A 122 -9.21 4.49 25.44
N LEU A 123 -8.96 5.64 26.07
CA LEU A 123 -7.74 6.42 25.86
C LEU A 123 -6.50 5.74 26.42
N ASP A 124 -6.61 5.02 27.54
CA ASP A 124 -5.48 4.25 28.10
C ASP A 124 -5.14 3.02 27.23
N GLU A 125 -6.17 2.35 26.69
CA GLU A 125 -5.98 1.29 25.71
C GLU A 125 -5.33 1.82 24.41
N LEU A 126 -5.78 2.98 23.94
CA LEU A 126 -5.20 3.65 22.78
C LEU A 126 -3.74 4.05 23.05
N SER A 127 -3.44 4.62 24.23
CA SER A 127 -2.08 4.97 24.67
C SER A 127 -1.16 3.76 24.66
N THR A 128 -1.65 2.62 25.15
CA THR A 128 -0.91 1.35 25.13
C THR A 128 -0.66 0.87 23.70
N SER A 129 -1.65 1.00 22.82
CA SER A 129 -1.51 0.67 21.40
C SER A 129 -0.51 1.58 20.69
N VAL A 130 -0.52 2.89 20.97
CA VAL A 130 0.44 3.86 20.43
C VAL A 130 1.86 3.54 20.90
N LYS A 131 2.07 3.19 22.17
CA LYS A 131 3.38 2.75 22.68
C LYS A 131 3.89 1.50 21.95
N ARG A 132 3.00 0.54 21.69
CA ARG A 132 3.34 -0.67 20.93
C ARG A 132 3.73 -0.35 19.49
N ILE A 133 2.97 0.51 18.82
CA ILE A 133 3.28 1.00 17.46
C ILE A 133 4.61 1.75 17.45
N GLY A 134 4.88 2.60 18.44
CA GLY A 134 6.17 3.28 18.58
C GLY A 134 7.34 2.31 18.72
N GLY A 135 7.17 1.23 19.50
CA GLY A 135 8.15 0.15 19.60
C GLY A 135 8.41 -0.55 18.27
N VAL A 136 7.35 -0.90 17.53
CA VAL A 136 7.47 -1.49 16.18
C VAL A 136 8.14 -0.52 15.21
N GLY A 137 7.83 0.77 15.27
CA GLY A 137 8.45 1.81 14.45
C GLY A 137 9.96 1.91 14.66
N LEU A 138 10.43 1.81 15.91
CA LEU A 138 11.86 1.76 16.23
C LEU A 138 12.52 0.51 15.64
N THR A 139 11.88 -0.66 15.76
CA THR A 139 12.39 -1.90 15.15
C THR A 139 12.48 -1.81 13.63
N ILE A 140 11.46 -1.24 12.97
CA ILE A 140 11.49 -1.02 11.52
C ILE A 140 12.65 -0.10 11.15
N HIS A 141 12.88 0.96 11.92
CA HIS A 141 13.99 1.87 11.66
C HIS A 141 15.36 1.18 11.76
N GLU A 142 15.57 0.36 12.79
CA GLU A 142 16.82 -0.41 12.95
C GLU A 142 17.03 -1.41 11.80
N GLU A 143 15.97 -2.10 11.38
CA GLU A 143 16.01 -3.02 10.24
C GLU A 143 16.31 -2.28 8.91
N LEU A 144 15.77 -1.08 8.71
CA LEU A 144 16.08 -0.26 7.54
C LEU A 144 17.56 0.15 7.51
N LEU A 145 18.14 0.52 8.66
CA LEU A 145 19.58 0.81 8.76
C LEU A 145 20.43 -0.44 8.48
N ALA A 146 19.99 -1.61 8.94
CA ALA A 146 20.64 -2.88 8.62
C ALA A 146 20.59 -3.19 7.12
N GLN A 147 19.43 -2.96 6.48
CA GLN A 147 19.26 -3.15 5.04
C GLN A 147 20.08 -2.17 4.20
N GLU A 148 20.24 -0.91 4.64
CA GLU A 148 21.14 0.05 3.98
C GLU A 148 22.57 -0.49 3.88
N LYS A 149 23.07 -1.09 4.96
CA LYS A 149 24.40 -1.70 4.99
C LYS A 149 24.51 -2.90 4.05
N ILE A 150 23.48 -3.76 4.00
CA ILE A 150 23.46 -4.92 3.09
C ILE A 150 23.39 -4.46 1.62
N LEU A 151 22.66 -3.38 1.33
CA LEU A 151 22.61 -2.79 -0.01
C LEU A 151 23.96 -2.22 -0.46
N ASP A 152 24.70 -1.57 0.43
CA ASP A 152 26.06 -1.10 0.15
C ASP A 152 27.00 -2.28 -0.17
N GLU A 153 26.97 -3.33 0.65
CA GLU A 153 27.73 -4.57 0.41
C GLU A 153 27.37 -5.22 -0.93
N LEU A 154 26.07 -5.35 -1.23
CA LEU A 154 25.59 -5.85 -2.52
C LEU A 154 26.08 -4.97 -3.69
N GLY A 155 26.12 -3.64 -3.50
CA GLY A 155 26.70 -2.71 -4.47
C GLY A 155 28.17 -3.00 -4.75
N THR A 156 28.97 -3.22 -3.70
CA THR A 156 30.39 -3.58 -3.86
C THR A 156 30.58 -4.94 -4.55
N GLU A 157 29.77 -5.94 -4.22
CA GLU A 157 29.80 -7.24 -4.87
C GLU A 157 29.40 -7.15 -6.34
N MET A 158 28.39 -6.34 -6.65
CA MET A 158 27.94 -6.07 -8.03
C MET A 158 29.05 -5.41 -8.85
N ASP A 159 29.76 -4.42 -8.29
CA ASP A 159 30.90 -3.78 -8.95
C ASP A 159 32.04 -4.78 -9.19
N SER A 160 32.31 -5.68 -8.24
CA SER A 160 33.30 -6.75 -8.41
C SER A 160 32.90 -7.71 -9.54
N THR A 161 31.61 -8.05 -9.63
CA THR A 161 31.04 -8.92 -10.66
C THR A 161 31.09 -8.25 -12.03
N LYS A 162 30.80 -6.95 -12.10
CA LYS A 162 30.93 -6.13 -13.30
C LYS A 162 32.36 -6.09 -13.82
N ASN A 163 33.34 -5.92 -12.94
CA ASN A 163 34.76 -5.96 -13.31
C ASN A 163 35.18 -7.34 -13.86
N ARG A 164 34.70 -8.43 -13.25
CA ARG A 164 34.92 -9.79 -13.75
C ARG A 164 34.26 -10.00 -15.12
N LEU A 165 33.04 -9.51 -15.28
CA LEU A 165 32.30 -9.61 -16.54
C LEU A 165 33.00 -8.82 -17.65
N ASP A 166 33.48 -7.61 -17.38
CA ASP A 166 34.27 -6.80 -18.33
C ASP A 166 35.55 -7.54 -18.76
N PHE A 167 36.23 -8.21 -17.82
CA PHE A 167 37.39 -9.04 -18.15
C PHE A 167 37.03 -10.23 -19.04
N VAL A 168 35.92 -10.92 -18.76
CA VAL A 168 35.41 -12.02 -19.59
C VAL A 168 35.04 -11.50 -20.99
N GLN A 169 34.36 -10.36 -21.08
CA GLN A 169 33.98 -9.74 -22.34
C GLN A 169 35.21 -9.33 -23.15
N LYS A 170 36.24 -8.74 -22.51
CA LYS A 170 37.54 -8.45 -23.15
C LYS A 170 38.24 -9.71 -23.64
N LYS A 171 38.26 -10.78 -22.86
CA LYS A 171 38.81 -12.08 -23.26
C LYS A 171 38.06 -12.66 -24.45
N MET A 172 36.73 -12.61 -24.45
CA MET A 172 35.90 -13.06 -25.56
C MET A 172 36.19 -12.24 -26.83
N GLY A 173 36.32 -10.92 -26.70
CA GLY A 173 36.76 -10.05 -27.79
C GLY A 173 38.18 -10.40 -28.30
N MET A 174 39.11 -10.74 -27.41
CA MET A 174 40.45 -11.20 -27.78
C MET A 174 40.43 -12.57 -28.46
N VAL A 175 39.64 -13.53 -27.98
CA VAL A 175 39.47 -14.85 -28.59
C VAL A 175 38.85 -14.70 -29.98
N MET A 176 37.83 -13.86 -30.14
CA MET A 176 37.21 -13.59 -31.43
C MET A 176 38.19 -12.95 -32.42
N LYS A 177 39.11 -12.11 -31.93
CA LYS A 177 40.21 -11.54 -32.73
C LYS A 177 41.33 -12.54 -33.03
N LYS A 178 41.67 -13.45 -32.09
CA LYS A 178 42.77 -14.41 -32.21
C LYS A 178 42.38 -15.68 -32.98
N ALA A 179 41.12 -16.08 -32.91
CA ALA A 179 40.47 -16.99 -33.86
C ALA A 179 40.26 -16.33 -35.23
N GLY A 180 40.64 -15.06 -35.37
CA GLY A 180 40.52 -14.28 -36.59
C GLY A 180 41.35 -14.82 -37.75
N ALA A 181 40.94 -14.37 -38.93
CA ALA A 181 41.34 -14.85 -40.26
C ALA A 181 42.83 -15.10 -40.48
N LYS A 182 43.76 -14.50 -39.72
CA LYS A 182 45.21 -14.68 -39.91
C LYS A 182 45.69 -16.12 -39.68
N GLY A 183 45.18 -16.81 -38.65
CA GLY A 183 45.51 -18.22 -38.41
C GLY A 183 44.89 -19.14 -39.46
N GLN A 184 43.64 -18.86 -39.83
CA GLN A 184 42.93 -19.58 -40.90
C GLN A 184 43.56 -19.35 -42.28
N ILE A 185 44.07 -18.16 -42.57
CA ILE A 185 44.77 -17.84 -43.82
C ILE A 185 46.14 -18.53 -43.87
N MET A 186 46.88 -18.58 -42.76
CA MET A 186 48.15 -19.31 -42.70
C MET A 186 47.97 -20.82 -42.94
N ILE A 187 46.92 -21.44 -42.37
CA ILE A 187 46.64 -22.86 -42.63
C ILE A 187 46.15 -23.11 -44.07
N ILE A 188 45.37 -22.19 -44.65
CA ILE A 188 44.95 -22.27 -46.06
C ILE A 188 46.18 -22.19 -46.99
N ILE A 189 47.10 -21.24 -46.77
CA ILE A 189 48.32 -21.10 -47.58
C ILE A 189 49.19 -22.36 -47.46
N PHE A 190 49.38 -22.88 -46.25
CA PHE A 190 50.14 -24.11 -46.03
C PHE A 190 49.52 -25.32 -46.76
N LEU A 191 48.21 -25.50 -46.65
CA LEU A 191 47.48 -26.56 -47.35
C LEU A 191 47.57 -26.41 -48.88
N LEU A 192 47.53 -25.17 -49.40
CA LEU A 192 47.69 -24.90 -50.84
C LEU A 192 49.07 -25.30 -51.36
N VAL A 193 50.14 -24.96 -50.61
CA VAL A 193 51.50 -25.35 -50.98
C VAL A 193 51.66 -26.87 -50.97
N LEU A 194 51.14 -27.55 -49.94
CA LEU A 194 51.16 -29.00 -49.84
C LEU A 194 50.40 -29.64 -51.01
N PHE A 195 49.23 -29.10 -51.37
CA PHE A 195 48.47 -29.55 -52.53
C PHE A 195 49.24 -29.40 -53.84
N ILE A 196 49.94 -28.28 -54.05
CA ILE A 196 50.79 -28.07 -55.23
C ILE A 196 51.91 -29.11 -55.29
N ILE A 197 52.59 -29.37 -54.17
CA ILE A 197 53.65 -30.39 -54.10
C ILE A 197 53.10 -31.77 -54.45
N LEU A 198 51.95 -32.14 -53.88
CA LEU A 198 51.30 -33.42 -54.15
C LEU A 198 50.85 -33.54 -55.61
N PHE A 199 50.30 -32.47 -56.18
CA PHE A 199 49.90 -32.41 -57.58
C PHE A 199 51.10 -32.61 -58.52
N ILE A 200 52.21 -31.90 -58.29
CA ILE A 200 53.43 -32.06 -59.08
C ILE A 200 53.95 -33.49 -58.95
N LEU A 201 53.98 -34.04 -57.73
CA LEU A 201 54.45 -35.40 -57.50
C LEU A 201 53.61 -36.43 -58.27
N VAL A 202 52.28 -36.29 -58.27
CA VAL A 202 51.36 -37.21 -58.96
C VAL A 202 51.38 -37.06 -60.48
N PHE A 203 51.59 -35.86 -61.03
CA PHE A 203 51.60 -35.65 -62.48
C PHE A 203 52.98 -35.90 -63.13
N PHE A 204 54.07 -35.79 -62.36
CA PHE A 204 55.43 -36.05 -62.85
C PHE A 204 56.00 -37.42 -62.45
N THR A 205 55.32 -38.16 -61.58
CA THR A 205 55.52 -39.61 -61.37
C THR A 205 54.57 -40.37 -62.30
#